data_AF-A0A2H0SCQ8-F1
#
_entry.id   AF-A0A2H0SCQ8-F1
#
_cell.length_a   1.000
_cell.length_b   1.000
_cell.length_c   1.000
_cell.angle_alpha   90.00
_cell.angle_beta   90.00
_cell.angle_gamma   90.00
#
_symmetry.space_group_name_H-M   'P 1'
#
loop_
_entity.id
_entity.type
_entity.pdbx_description
1 polymer ?
#
loop_
_entity_poly.entity_id
_entity_poly.type
_entity_poly.pdbx_seq_one_letter_code
_entity_poly.pdbx_strand_id
1 'polypeptide(L)'
;MSESTVHASESARPQSNTSKLSIARSARGGSSFGVFLLVIVVVAAGFFWMKQTSLSGYNEAWQAVFLSNGQVYFGQVTKQNRVEVVLKEIYYLQVTRPLQQTAEGEQQANPQGELSLVKLGNELHGPTDAMVINRDQVLFVEDLKEDSNVAQAIASYKAGQ
;
A
#
# COMPACT_ATOMS: atom_id res chain seq x y z
N MET A 1 -65.03 -56.02 81.27
CA MET A 1 -64.35 -56.68 80.14
C MET A 1 -63.08 -55.90 79.86
N SER A 2 -61.96 -56.62 79.95
CA SER A 2 -60.57 -56.27 79.59
C SER A 2 -60.49 -55.57 78.21
N GLU A 3 -59.56 -54.68 77.88
CA GLU A 3 -58.09 -54.75 77.82
C GLU A 3 -57.50 -53.33 77.74
N SER A 4 -56.63 -52.92 78.66
CA SER A 4 -55.19 -52.63 78.43
C SER A 4 -54.66 -52.72 76.99
N THR A 5 -54.07 -51.64 76.47
CA THR A 5 -52.66 -51.62 76.00
C THR A 5 -52.20 -50.17 75.73
N VAL A 6 -51.03 -49.84 76.28
CA VAL A 6 -50.27 -48.59 76.17
C VAL A 6 -49.25 -48.73 75.02
N HIS A 7 -48.80 -47.59 74.46
CA HIS A 7 -47.51 -47.28 73.80
C HIS A 7 -47.77 -46.49 72.50
N ALA A 8 -46.98 -45.51 72.07
CA ALA A 8 -45.92 -44.69 72.64
C ALA A 8 -45.71 -43.52 71.66
N SER A 9 -44.99 -42.51 72.11
CA SER A 9 -44.61 -41.27 71.42
C SER A 9 -43.98 -41.43 70.03
N GLU A 10 -44.37 -40.56 69.08
CA GLU A 10 -43.44 -40.10 68.03
C GLU A 10 -43.67 -38.63 67.69
N SER A 11 -42.63 -37.84 67.90
CA SER A 11 -42.54 -36.40 67.60
C SER A 11 -42.26 -36.16 66.12
N ALA A 12 -43.05 -35.32 65.44
CA ALA A 12 -42.67 -34.78 64.14
C ALA A 12 -42.97 -33.28 64.04
N ARG A 13 -41.90 -32.53 63.73
CA ARG A 13 -41.75 -31.08 63.64
C ARG A 13 -42.49 -30.46 62.43
N PRO A 14 -42.75 -29.14 62.43
CA PRO A 14 -43.47 -28.45 61.36
C PRO A 14 -42.67 -28.47 60.05
N GLN A 15 -43.33 -28.83 58.95
CA GLN A 15 -42.74 -28.78 57.61
C GLN A 15 -42.69 -27.32 57.13
N SER A 16 -41.47 -26.80 56.99
CA SER A 16 -41.15 -25.52 56.38
C SER A 16 -41.42 -25.58 54.87
N ASN A 17 -42.41 -24.83 54.41
CA ASN A 17 -42.71 -24.65 52.99
C ASN A 17 -41.74 -23.62 52.39
N THR A 18 -40.56 -24.07 51.95
CA THR A 18 -39.65 -23.23 51.15
C THR A 18 -39.99 -23.44 49.68
N SER A 19 -40.75 -22.52 49.10
CA SER A 19 -40.92 -22.41 47.65
C SER A 19 -39.54 -22.15 47.02
N LYS A 20 -38.98 -23.18 46.38
CA LYS A 20 -37.77 -23.05 45.57
C LYS A 20 -38.08 -22.14 44.39
N LEU A 21 -37.59 -20.90 44.40
CA LEU A 21 -37.50 -20.07 43.20
C LEU A 21 -36.54 -20.78 42.23
N SER A 22 -37.11 -21.45 41.23
CA SER A 22 -36.35 -21.92 40.09
C SER A 22 -35.90 -20.70 39.30
N ILE A 23 -34.60 -20.39 39.38
CA ILE A 23 -33.98 -19.46 38.44
C ILE A 23 -33.99 -20.19 37.09
N ALA A 24 -34.96 -19.85 36.24
CA ALA A 24 -34.97 -20.24 34.85
C ALA A 24 -33.70 -19.66 34.20
N ARG A 25 -32.68 -20.51 34.03
CA ARG A 25 -31.57 -20.21 33.13
C ARG A 25 -32.15 -20.19 31.72
N SER A 26 -32.43 -19.00 31.20
CA SER A 26 -32.76 -18.83 29.78
C SER A 26 -31.57 -19.34 28.96
N ALA A 27 -31.74 -20.49 28.33
CA ALA A 27 -30.81 -21.01 27.35
C ALA A 27 -30.78 -20.02 26.16
N ARG A 28 -29.80 -19.11 26.17
CA ARG A 28 -29.53 -18.19 25.06
C ARG A 28 -28.74 -18.93 23.99
N GLY A 29 -29.38 -19.95 23.40
CA GLY A 29 -28.88 -20.68 22.24
C GLY A 29 -29.14 -19.84 20.99
N GLY A 30 -28.17 -19.00 20.62
CA GLY A 30 -28.28 -18.14 19.46
C GLY A 30 -27.31 -16.95 19.48
N SER A 31 -26.04 -17.17 19.84
CA SER A 31 -25.00 -16.12 19.76
C SER A 31 -23.85 -16.47 18.82
N SER A 32 -23.71 -17.73 18.39
CA SER A 32 -22.62 -18.15 17.50
C SER A 32 -22.76 -17.59 16.09
N PHE A 33 -23.97 -17.52 15.55
CA PHE A 33 -24.21 -16.99 14.20
C PHE A 33 -23.94 -15.48 14.11
N GLY A 34 -24.35 -14.72 15.14
CA GLY A 34 -24.09 -13.29 15.22
C GLY A 34 -22.59 -12.97 15.37
N VAL A 35 -21.88 -13.75 16.20
CA VAL A 35 -20.42 -13.62 16.35
C VAL A 35 -19.70 -14.02 15.05
N PHE A 36 -20.15 -15.07 14.38
CA PHE A 36 -19.59 -15.50 13.09
C PHE A 36 -19.76 -14.43 12.00
N LEU A 37 -20.95 -13.83 11.89
CA LEU A 37 -21.20 -12.72 10.98
C LEU A 37 -20.34 -11.49 11.32
N LEU A 38 -20.19 -11.16 12.62
CA LEU A 38 -19.34 -10.06 13.05
C LEU A 38 -17.87 -10.30 12.66
N VAL A 39 -17.34 -11.51 12.85
CA VAL A 39 -15.96 -11.85 12.46
C VAL A 39 -15.77 -11.74 10.95
N ILE A 40 -16.73 -12.23 10.14
CA ILE A 40 -16.68 -12.07 8.68
C ILE A 40 -16.66 -10.59 8.29
N VAL A 41 -17.52 -9.77 8.91
CA VAL A 41 -17.56 -8.33 8.62
C VAL A 41 -16.25 -7.63 9.00
N VAL A 42 -15.65 -7.98 10.14
CA VAL A 42 -14.36 -7.42 10.58
C VAL A 42 -13.22 -7.86 9.67
N VAL A 43 -13.19 -9.14 9.26
CA VAL A 43 -12.18 -9.65 8.31
C VAL A 43 -12.35 -9.01 6.93
N ALA A 44 -13.59 -8.89 6.45
CA ALA A 44 -13.89 -8.22 5.18
C ALA A 44 -13.50 -6.74 5.23
N ALA A 45 -13.82 -6.03 6.32
CA ALA A 45 -13.43 -4.63 6.52
C ALA A 45 -11.91 -4.48 6.60
N GLY A 46 -11.21 -5.35 7.32
CA GLY A 46 -9.74 -5.37 7.38
C GLY A 46 -9.11 -5.63 6.01
N PHE A 47 -9.65 -6.58 5.25
CA PHE A 47 -9.21 -6.87 3.88
C PHE A 47 -9.50 -5.70 2.93
N PHE A 48 -10.65 -5.04 3.05
CA PHE A 48 -11.01 -3.88 2.24
C PHE A 48 -10.12 -2.67 2.58
N TRP A 49 -9.83 -2.45 3.87
CA TRP A 49 -8.93 -1.40 4.33
C TRP A 49 -7.49 -1.66 3.86
N MET A 50 -7.06 -2.93 3.84
CA MET A 50 -5.76 -3.34 3.29
C MET A 50 -5.72 -3.19 1.77
N LYS A 51 -6.78 -3.54 1.03
CA LYS A 51 -6.88 -3.30 -0.41
C LYS A 51 -6.91 -1.82 -0.77
N GLN A 52 -7.52 -0.97 0.05
CA GLN A 52 -7.50 0.49 -0.14
C GLN A 52 -6.09 1.08 0.04
N THR A 53 -5.14 0.35 0.64
CA THR A 53 -3.71 0.75 0.68
C THR A 53 -2.89 0.27 -0.52
N SER A 54 -3.44 -0.61 -1.36
CA SER A 54 -2.86 -0.93 -2.67
C SER A 54 -3.39 0.06 -3.69
N LEU A 55 -2.76 1.24 -3.74
CA LEU A 55 -2.86 2.10 -4.90
C LEU A 55 -2.13 1.41 -6.07
N SER A 56 -2.87 0.60 -6.83
CA SER A 56 -2.56 0.31 -8.22
C SER A 56 -2.43 1.66 -8.93
N GLY A 57 -1.21 2.13 -9.12
CA GLY A 57 -0.96 3.57 -9.27
C GLY A 57 -0.71 4.08 -10.69
N TYR A 58 -0.32 3.20 -11.61
CA TYR A 58 0.20 3.60 -12.92
C TYR A 58 -0.30 2.66 -13.99
N ASN A 59 -0.88 3.21 -15.06
CA ASN A 59 -1.45 2.42 -16.16
C ASN A 59 -0.46 2.28 -17.33
N GLU A 60 0.59 3.10 -17.34
CA GLU A 60 1.56 3.16 -18.42
C GLU A 60 2.89 2.53 -18.05
N ALA A 61 3.68 2.18 -19.07
CA ALA A 61 4.99 1.55 -18.91
C ALA A 61 6.07 2.50 -18.35
N TRP A 62 5.90 3.82 -18.48
CA TRP A 62 6.90 4.81 -18.08
C TRP A 62 6.27 5.97 -17.33
N GLN A 63 6.95 6.44 -16.30
CA GLN A 63 6.54 7.56 -15.48
C GLN A 63 7.61 8.65 -15.46
N ALA A 64 7.20 9.90 -15.34
CA ALA A 64 8.03 11.02 -14.91
C ALA A 64 7.82 11.29 -13.42
N VAL A 65 8.90 11.28 -12.64
CA VAL A 65 8.92 11.57 -11.20
C VAL A 65 9.56 12.92 -10.97
N PHE A 66 8.77 13.88 -10.52
CA PHE A 66 9.20 15.25 -10.27
C PHE A 66 9.55 15.43 -8.79
N LEU A 67 10.78 15.87 -8.52
CA LEU A 67 11.30 16.04 -7.17
C LEU A 67 11.25 17.49 -6.70
N SER A 68 11.21 17.68 -5.38
CA SER A 68 11.19 18.98 -4.69
C SER A 68 12.39 19.87 -5.01
N ASN A 69 13.51 19.27 -5.42
CA ASN A 69 14.74 19.98 -5.80
C ASN A 69 14.80 20.35 -7.29
N GLY A 70 13.70 20.17 -8.03
CA GLY A 70 13.59 20.48 -9.46
C GLY A 70 14.15 19.41 -10.40
N GLN A 71 14.68 18.30 -9.88
CA GLN A 71 15.11 17.18 -10.71
C GLN A 71 13.91 16.36 -11.19
N VAL A 72 14.04 15.81 -12.39
CA VAL A 72 13.05 14.93 -13.01
C VAL A 72 13.74 13.65 -13.44
N TYR A 73 13.19 12.53 -13.00
CA TYR A 73 13.61 11.20 -13.43
C TYR A 73 12.50 10.52 -14.21
N PHE A 74 12.86 9.76 -15.24
CA PHE A 74 11.95 8.96 -16.03
C PHE A 74 12.26 7.49 -15.80
N GLY A 75 11.24 6.66 -15.60
CA GLY A 75 11.46 5.24 -15.37
C GLY A 75 10.19 4.50 -15.01
N GLN A 76 10.32 3.28 -14.50
CA GLN A 76 9.23 2.43 -14.06
C GLN A 76 9.05 2.53 -12.55
N VAL A 77 7.90 3.03 -12.09
CA VAL A 77 7.57 3.03 -10.67
C VAL A 77 7.12 1.62 -10.26
N THR A 78 8.02 0.90 -9.59
CA THR A 78 7.80 -0.50 -9.20
C THR A 78 7.20 -0.68 -7.81
N LYS A 79 7.29 0.35 -6.97
CA LYS A 79 6.69 0.37 -5.62
C LYS A 79 6.39 1.81 -5.23
N GLN A 80 5.25 1.99 -4.57
CA GLN A 80 4.86 3.29 -4.04
C GLN A 80 4.00 3.12 -2.79
N ASN A 81 4.41 3.78 -1.70
CA ASN A 81 3.66 3.82 -0.44
C ASN A 81 3.85 5.18 0.25
N ARG A 82 3.34 5.31 1.47
CA ARG A 82 3.39 6.57 2.25
C ARG A 82 4.81 7.05 2.60
N VAL A 83 5.84 6.22 2.45
CA VAL A 83 7.23 6.51 2.86
C VAL A 83 8.14 6.65 1.65
N GLU A 84 7.90 5.88 0.58
CA GLU A 84 8.83 5.84 -0.56
C GLU A 84 8.14 5.70 -1.92
N VAL A 85 8.90 6.03 -2.96
CA VAL A 85 8.72 5.65 -4.37
C VAL A 85 9.98 4.90 -4.81
N VAL A 86 9.82 3.73 -5.41
CA VAL A 86 10.92 2.96 -5.99
C VAL A 86 10.82 3.02 -7.51
N LEU A 87 11.83 3.62 -8.13
CA LEU A 87 11.96 3.74 -9.58
C LEU A 87 13.02 2.73 -10.08
N LYS A 88 12.82 2.17 -11.27
CA LYS A 88 13.77 1.32 -12.00
C LYS A 88 13.82 1.72 -13.47
N GLU A 89 14.79 1.21 -14.22
CA GLU A 89 14.96 1.53 -15.64
C GLU A 89 15.03 3.05 -15.82
N ILE A 90 15.94 3.68 -15.08
CA ILE A 90 15.92 5.11 -14.80
C ILE A 90 16.70 5.88 -15.86
N TYR A 91 16.12 7.00 -16.30
CA TYR A 91 16.68 7.95 -17.24
C TYR A 91 16.52 9.38 -16.71
N TYR A 92 17.38 10.30 -17.14
CA TYR A 92 17.29 11.73 -16.86
C TYR A 92 17.75 12.54 -18.08
N LEU A 93 17.38 13.82 -18.13
CA LEU A 93 17.76 14.71 -19.23
C LEU A 93 19.04 15.46 -18.86
N GLN A 94 19.99 15.50 -19.79
CA GLN A 94 21.22 16.27 -19.70
C GLN A 94 21.25 17.31 -20.81
N VAL A 95 21.57 18.55 -20.48
CA VAL A 95 21.82 19.59 -21.48
C VAL A 95 23.30 19.60 -21.81
N THR A 96 23.64 19.16 -23.01
CA THR A 96 24.99 19.28 -23.55
C THR A 96 25.10 20.63 -24.26
N ARG A 97 25.93 21.52 -23.73
CA ARG A 97 26.27 22.76 -24.45
C ARG A 97 27.50 22.46 -25.30
N PRO A 98 27.42 22.58 -26.64
CA PRO A 98 28.61 22.47 -27.47
C PRO A 98 29.59 23.56 -27.02
N LEU A 99 30.82 23.15 -26.68
CA LEU A 99 31.94 24.06 -26.47
C LEU A 99 32.27 24.67 -27.83
N GLN A 100 31.67 25.80 -28.17
CA GLN A 100 32.02 26.56 -29.37
C GLN A 100 33.48 27.02 -29.24
N GLN A 101 34.41 26.29 -29.87
CA GLN A 101 35.64 26.88 -30.36
C GLN A 101 35.27 27.63 -31.63
N THR A 102 35.12 28.95 -31.50
CA THR A 102 34.85 29.84 -32.62
C THR A 102 36.08 29.85 -33.54
N ALA A 103 36.05 29.05 -34.60
CA ALA A 103 36.80 29.40 -35.81
C ALA A 103 35.95 30.44 -36.56
N GLU A 104 36.56 31.59 -36.81
CA GLU A 104 35.93 32.77 -37.42
C GLU A 104 35.35 32.41 -38.80
N GLY A 105 34.02 32.31 -38.92
CA GLY A 105 33.36 32.35 -40.24
C GLY A 105 32.13 31.48 -40.47
N GLU A 106 31.76 30.55 -39.58
CA GLU A 106 30.65 29.63 -39.87
C GLU A 106 29.41 29.88 -38.99
N GLN A 107 28.25 29.81 -39.65
CA GLN A 107 26.94 30.16 -39.12
C GLN A 107 26.62 29.42 -37.81
N GLN A 108 26.20 30.23 -36.84
CA GLN A 108 25.80 29.89 -35.49
C GLN A 108 24.72 28.80 -35.47
N ALA A 109 25.15 27.52 -35.42
CA ALA A 109 24.25 26.40 -35.17
C ALA A 109 23.68 26.51 -33.75
N ASN A 110 22.34 26.53 -33.70
CA ASN A 110 21.43 26.55 -32.55
C ASN A 110 22.07 26.83 -31.16
N PRO A 111 21.91 28.03 -30.57
CA PRO A 111 22.41 28.34 -29.22
C PRO A 111 21.66 27.61 -28.09
N GLN A 112 20.69 26.76 -28.42
CA GLN A 112 19.95 25.91 -27.50
C GLN A 112 20.71 24.59 -27.38
N GLY A 113 21.35 24.34 -26.23
CA GLY A 113 22.09 23.11 -25.97
C GLY A 113 21.27 21.86 -26.30
N GLU A 114 21.94 20.82 -26.78
CA GLU A 114 21.30 19.57 -27.14
C GLU A 114 20.82 18.87 -25.86
N LEU A 115 19.52 18.59 -25.79
CA LEU A 115 18.93 17.85 -24.70
C LEU A 115 19.06 16.36 -24.99
N SER A 116 19.87 15.66 -24.20
CA SER A 116 20.12 14.23 -24.33
C SER A 116 19.44 13.47 -23.20
N LEU A 117 18.84 12.31 -23.51
CA LEU A 117 18.32 11.38 -22.51
C LEU A 117 19.43 10.40 -22.10
N VAL A 118 19.75 10.37 -20.82
CA VAL A 118 20.84 9.58 -20.26
C VAL A 118 20.28 8.50 -19.35
N LYS A 119 20.79 7.27 -19.50
CA LYS A 119 20.47 6.13 -18.63
C LYS A 119 21.28 6.22 -17.33
N LEU A 120 20.61 6.13 -16.19
CA LEU A 120 21.26 6.02 -14.87
C LEU A 120 22.07 4.72 -14.79
N GLY A 121 23.29 4.80 -14.25
CA GLY A 121 24.14 3.65 -13.90
C GLY A 121 25.62 3.83 -14.24
N ASN A 122 25.95 4.75 -15.15
CA ASN A 122 27.31 4.97 -15.66
C ASN A 122 28.00 6.19 -15.03
N GLU A 123 27.45 6.73 -13.94
CA GLU A 123 28.01 7.87 -13.22
C GLU A 123 29.25 7.46 -12.41
N LEU A 124 30.09 8.45 -12.06
CA LEU A 124 31.32 8.22 -11.28
C LEU A 124 31.08 7.50 -9.94
N HIS A 125 29.94 7.74 -9.30
CA HIS A 125 29.57 7.13 -8.03
C HIS A 125 28.89 5.75 -8.19
N GLY A 126 28.74 5.27 -9.42
CA GLY A 126 28.30 3.91 -9.78
C GLY A 126 26.97 3.47 -9.17
N PRO A 127 25.87 4.22 -9.35
CA PRO A 127 24.58 3.80 -8.85
C PRO A 127 24.11 2.55 -9.59
N THR A 128 23.35 1.69 -8.91
CA THR A 128 22.56 0.68 -9.61
C THR A 128 21.38 1.33 -10.33
N ASP A 129 20.79 0.63 -11.30
CA ASP A 129 19.57 1.05 -11.98
C ASP A 129 18.29 0.89 -11.13
N ALA A 130 18.32 1.46 -9.93
CA ALA A 130 17.21 1.50 -9.00
C ALA A 130 17.39 2.68 -8.06
N MET A 131 16.31 3.39 -7.78
CA MET A 131 16.31 4.54 -6.89
C MET A 131 15.15 4.44 -5.92
N VAL A 132 15.48 4.51 -4.62
CA VAL A 132 14.50 4.62 -3.54
C VAL A 132 14.43 6.07 -3.14
N ILE A 133 13.27 6.69 -3.37
CA ILE A 133 13.04 8.11 -3.20
C ILE A 133 12.13 8.30 -2.01
N ASN A 134 12.48 9.21 -1.10
CA ASN A 134 11.58 9.62 -0.01
C ASN A 134 10.29 10.20 -0.61
N ARG A 135 9.13 9.66 -0.21
CA ARG A 135 7.81 10.10 -0.66
C ARG A 135 7.59 11.60 -0.49
N ASP A 136 8.08 12.18 0.62
CA ASP A 136 7.89 13.59 0.95
C ASP A 136 8.65 14.53 0.01
N GLN A 137 9.60 13.99 -0.78
CA GLN A 137 10.36 14.75 -1.77
C GLN A 137 9.81 14.61 -3.19
N VAL A 138 8.76 13.81 -3.40
CA VAL A 138 8.10 13.66 -4.69
C VAL A 138 6.94 14.66 -4.76
N LEU A 139 7.01 15.60 -5.70
CA LEU A 139 5.95 16.59 -5.91
C LEU A 139 4.74 15.95 -6.60
N PHE A 140 5.00 15.21 -7.68
CA PHE A 140 4.00 14.46 -8.42
C PHE A 140 4.66 13.42 -9.32
N VAL A 141 3.85 12.49 -9.82
CA VAL A 141 4.25 11.48 -10.80
C VAL A 141 3.25 11.49 -11.94
N GLU A 142 3.74 11.46 -13.17
CA GLU A 142 2.90 11.43 -14.37
C GLU A 142 3.18 10.18 -15.18
N ASP A 143 2.11 9.55 -15.67
CA ASP A 143 2.20 8.51 -16.69
C ASP A 143 2.57 9.14 -18.04
N LEU A 144 3.55 8.54 -18.73
CA LEU A 144 3.96 8.98 -20.05
C LEU A 144 3.15 8.24 -21.11
N LYS A 145 2.69 8.98 -22.12
CA LYS A 145 2.13 8.36 -23.32
C LYS A 145 3.22 7.57 -24.06
N GLU A 146 2.81 6.44 -24.64
CA GLU A 146 3.68 5.61 -25.49
C GLU A 146 4.29 6.41 -26.66
N ASP A 147 3.55 7.38 -27.20
CA ASP A 147 3.99 8.23 -28.31
C ASP A 147 4.78 9.48 -27.88
N SER A 148 5.08 9.64 -26.59
CA SER A 148 5.89 10.77 -26.11
C SER A 148 7.34 10.67 -26.58
N ASN A 149 7.98 11.83 -26.83
CA ASN A 149 9.41 11.88 -27.23
C ASN A 149 10.32 11.12 -26.25
N VAL A 150 10.01 11.17 -24.94
CA VAL A 150 10.79 10.47 -23.92
C VAL A 150 10.58 8.96 -24.02
N ALA A 151 9.33 8.48 -24.09
CA ALA A 151 9.05 7.05 -24.22
C ALA A 151 9.66 6.46 -25.50
N GLN A 152 9.56 7.19 -26.62
CA GLN A 152 10.20 6.81 -27.89
C GLN A 152 11.72 6.76 -27.77
N ALA A 153 12.34 7.78 -27.15
CA ALA A 153 13.79 7.80 -26.95
C ALA A 153 14.28 6.63 -26.07
N ILE A 154 13.53 6.29 -25.01
CA ILE A 154 13.80 5.10 -24.19
C ILE A 154 13.69 3.83 -25.04
N ALA A 155 12.64 3.69 -25.85
CA ALA A 155 12.46 2.54 -26.71
C ALA A 155 13.61 2.39 -27.73
N SER A 156 14.02 3.49 -28.37
CA SER A 156 15.17 3.50 -29.29
C SER A 156 16.48 3.14 -28.58
N TYR A 157 16.71 3.69 -27.39
CA TYR A 157 17.87 3.34 -26.58
C TYR A 157 17.92 1.84 -26.27
N LYS A 158 16.79 1.25 -25.86
CA LYS A 158 16.70 -0.19 -25.55
C LYS A 158 16.85 -1.09 -26.78
N ALA A 159 16.44 -0.62 -27.97
CA ALA A 159 16.59 -1.37 -29.22
C ALA A 159 18.03 -1.36 -29.78
N GLY A 160 18.85 -0.37 -29.38
CA GLY A 160 20.24 -0.26 -29.79
C GLY A 160 21.26 -0.92 -28.85
N GLN A 161 20.81 -1.48 -27.73
CA GLN A 161 21.61 -2.34 -26.85
C GLN A 161 21.66 -3.77 -27.37
#